data_AF-A0A6J4FWN2-F1
#
_entry.id   AF-A0A6J4FWN2-F1
#
_cell.length_a   1.000
_cell.length_b   1.000
_cell.length_c   1.000
_cell.angle_alpha   90.00
_cell.angle_beta   90.00
_cell.angle_gamma   90.00
#
_symmetry.space_group_name_H-M   'P 1'
#
loop_
_entity.id
_entity.type
_entity.pdbx_description
1 polymer ?
#
loop_
_entity_poly.entity_id
_entity_poly.type
_entity_poly.pdbx_seq_one_letter_code
_entity_poly.pdbx_strand_id
1 'polypeptide(L)'
;MERSHIPLSTWFWAAYLVSSQTPGLSAVQFQRQLGLSRYETAFGILHKLRAAMVRPDQDRIGGHPDQHVEVDETWVGGRTRGEGRGVHHKVLVAAAVEVRHREPGTAQDNRRDGRYAGRVRLAIAADRSAEALGGFVKSAVELGTLVITDDWSGYGGLRKDGYDHHAIAQCGDPEVPEEFLPIVHLVFSNLKSWINGIHHGVSAKHLQAYLNEFTFRFNRRFYPFNAFRSLLGIAGDATAPTKTELYSGEWRHPKCSGYGR
;
A
#
# COMPACT_ATOMS: atom_id res chain seq x y z
N MET A 1 -13.07 16.12 -8.83
CA MET A 1 -12.88 16.92 -10.08
C MET A 1 -13.73 18.19 -10.05
N GLU A 2 -14.88 18.15 -9.37
CA GLU A 2 -15.73 19.31 -9.09
C GLU A 2 -14.92 20.50 -8.53
N ARG A 3 -15.30 21.73 -8.95
CA ARG A 3 -14.73 23.02 -8.49
C ARG A 3 -13.24 23.22 -8.77
N SER A 4 -12.69 22.52 -9.76
CA SER A 4 -11.33 22.72 -10.25
C SER A 4 -11.31 23.69 -11.45
N HIS A 5 -10.36 24.63 -11.47
CA HIS A 5 -10.08 25.46 -12.65
C HIS A 5 -9.28 24.72 -13.74
N ILE A 6 -9.02 23.42 -13.57
CA ILE A 6 -8.30 22.59 -14.53
C ILE A 6 -9.33 21.96 -15.49
N PRO A 7 -9.11 22.00 -16.82
CA PRO A 7 -10.00 21.38 -17.77
C PRO A 7 -10.27 19.90 -17.47
N LEU A 8 -11.51 19.46 -17.66
CA LEU A 8 -11.91 18.08 -17.40
C LEU A 8 -11.13 17.07 -18.27
N SER A 9 -10.80 17.43 -19.51
CA SER A 9 -9.95 16.63 -20.39
C SER A 9 -8.56 16.36 -19.78
N THR A 10 -7.97 17.35 -19.11
CA THR A 10 -6.71 17.19 -18.39
C THR A 10 -6.86 16.22 -17.22
N TRP A 11 -7.99 16.21 -16.52
CA TRP A 11 -8.27 15.23 -15.46
C TRP A 11 -8.39 13.79 -15.99
N PHE A 12 -9.02 13.61 -17.15
CA PHE A 12 -9.08 12.29 -17.80
C PHE A 12 -7.69 11.81 -18.23
N TRP A 13 -6.89 12.68 -18.85
CA TRP A 13 -5.49 12.35 -19.19
C TRP A 13 -4.66 12.05 -17.95
N ALA A 14 -4.81 12.85 -16.90
CA ALA A 14 -4.16 12.61 -15.61
C ALA A 14 -4.47 11.22 -15.04
N ALA A 15 -5.76 10.88 -14.97
CA ALA A 15 -6.20 9.58 -14.48
C ALA A 15 -5.70 8.44 -15.37
N TYR A 16 -5.71 8.63 -16.69
CA TYR A 16 -5.19 7.65 -17.64
C TYR A 16 -3.70 7.39 -17.42
N LEU A 17 -2.87 8.43 -17.39
CA LEU A 17 -1.42 8.31 -17.23
C LEU A 17 -1.03 7.58 -15.93
N VAL A 18 -1.65 7.95 -14.81
CA VAL A 18 -1.34 7.39 -13.49
C VAL A 18 -1.77 5.92 -13.38
N SER A 19 -2.93 5.58 -13.95
CA SER A 19 -3.49 4.23 -13.85
C SER A 19 -2.92 3.23 -14.86
N SER A 20 -2.43 3.70 -16.02
CA SER A 20 -1.97 2.83 -17.11
C SER A 20 -0.48 2.53 -17.11
N GLN A 21 0.38 3.45 -16.67
CA GLN A 21 1.83 3.28 -16.80
C GLN A 21 2.40 2.33 -15.74
N THR A 22 2.57 1.03 -16.00
CA THR A 22 2.93 0.00 -15.00
C THR A 22 3.93 0.38 -13.91
N PRO A 23 5.02 1.13 -14.15
CA PRO A 23 5.90 1.59 -13.08
C PRO A 23 5.26 2.66 -12.18
N GLY A 24 4.46 3.58 -12.71
CA GLY A 24 4.01 4.80 -12.01
C GLY A 24 4.76 6.03 -12.53
N LEU A 25 4.42 7.21 -12.01
CA LEU A 25 4.92 8.49 -12.53
C LEU A 25 5.42 9.41 -11.42
N SER A 26 6.61 9.99 -11.63
CA SER A 26 7.07 11.10 -10.80
C SER A 26 6.23 12.35 -11.08
N ALA A 27 6.07 13.22 -10.07
CA ALA A 27 5.28 14.45 -10.23
C ALA A 27 5.86 15.39 -11.31
N VAL A 28 7.18 15.41 -11.48
CA VAL A 28 7.86 16.20 -12.52
C VAL A 28 7.57 15.64 -13.92
N GLN A 29 7.63 14.32 -14.09
CA GLN A 29 7.31 13.69 -15.38
C GLN A 29 5.82 13.88 -15.72
N PHE A 30 4.94 13.68 -14.74
CA PHE A 30 3.51 13.92 -14.87
C PHE A 30 3.19 15.37 -15.26
N GLN A 31 3.86 16.34 -14.63
CA GLN A 31 3.75 17.76 -14.99
C GLN A 31 4.09 18.01 -16.46
N ARG A 32 5.23 17.47 -16.93
CA ARG A 32 5.70 17.64 -18.31
C ARG A 32 4.73 17.01 -19.31
N GLN A 33 4.25 15.79 -19.05
CA GLN A 33 3.33 15.08 -19.95
C GLN A 33 1.98 15.80 -20.10
N LEU A 34 1.50 16.46 -19.04
CA LEU A 34 0.25 17.24 -19.09
C LEU A 34 0.45 18.71 -19.48
N GLY A 35 1.68 19.15 -19.74
CA GLY A 35 1.96 20.55 -20.07
C GLY A 35 1.61 21.54 -18.94
N LEU A 36 1.66 21.10 -17.68
CA LEU A 36 1.31 21.94 -16.53
C LEU A 36 2.45 22.88 -16.16
N SER A 37 2.14 24.17 -15.99
CA SER A 37 3.14 25.19 -15.68
C SER A 37 3.69 25.12 -14.25
N ARG A 38 2.90 24.62 -13.30
CA ARG A 38 3.24 24.60 -11.87
C ARG A 38 3.35 23.17 -11.34
N TYR A 39 4.42 22.89 -10.61
CA TYR A 39 4.62 21.61 -9.94
C TYR A 39 3.52 21.32 -8.92
N GLU A 40 3.08 22.34 -8.17
CA GLU A 40 2.07 22.19 -7.13
C GLU A 40 0.72 21.75 -7.70
N THR A 41 0.42 22.15 -8.94
CA THR A 41 -0.78 21.72 -9.65
C THR A 41 -0.69 20.24 -9.99
N ALA A 42 0.43 19.80 -10.57
CA ALA A 42 0.69 18.39 -10.87
C ALA A 42 0.64 17.52 -9.60
N PHE A 43 1.32 17.97 -8.54
CA PHE A 43 1.34 17.29 -7.24
C PHE A 43 -0.06 17.21 -6.62
N GLY A 44 -0.84 18.29 -6.66
CA GLY A 44 -2.21 18.32 -6.17
C GLY A 44 -3.14 17.37 -6.93
N ILE A 45 -3.03 17.31 -8.26
CA ILE A 45 -3.80 16.34 -9.08
C ILE A 45 -3.46 14.91 -8.66
N LEU A 46 -2.17 14.59 -8.57
CA LEU A 46 -1.72 13.25 -8.17
C LEU A 46 -2.26 12.86 -6.81
N HIS A 47 -2.18 13.73 -5.80
CA HIS A 47 -2.69 13.44 -4.47
C HIS A 47 -4.22 13.24 -4.43
N LYS A 48 -4.97 13.98 -5.25
CA LYS A 48 -6.41 13.78 -5.40
C LYS A 48 -6.72 12.42 -6.03
N LEU A 49 -5.98 12.02 -7.07
CA LEU A 49 -6.13 10.69 -7.68
C LEU A 49 -5.73 9.57 -6.72
N ARG A 50 -4.67 9.74 -5.93
CA ARG A 50 -4.25 8.78 -4.89
C ARG A 50 -5.29 8.62 -3.79
N ALA A 51 -5.99 9.67 -3.41
CA ALA A 51 -7.13 9.57 -2.49
C ALA A 51 -8.25 8.72 -3.11
N ALA A 52 -8.53 8.90 -4.40
CA ALA A 52 -9.49 8.10 -5.16
C ALA A 52 -9.00 6.69 -5.55
N MET A 53 -7.82 6.27 -5.09
CA MET A 53 -7.31 4.90 -5.28
C MET A 53 -7.68 3.96 -4.12
N VAL A 54 -8.37 4.46 -3.10
CA VAL A 54 -8.92 3.66 -2.01
C VAL A 54 -10.44 3.61 -2.19
N ARG A 55 -11.00 2.41 -2.34
CA ARG A 55 -12.45 2.23 -2.37
C ARG A 55 -12.98 2.36 -0.94
N PRO A 56 -13.99 3.22 -0.66
CA PRO A 56 -14.55 3.37 0.69
C PRO A 56 -15.01 2.04 1.30
N ASP A 57 -15.72 1.22 0.51
CA ASP A 57 -16.19 -0.10 0.90
C ASP A 57 -15.27 -1.20 0.37
N GLN A 58 -13.96 -1.04 0.61
CA GLN A 58 -13.03 -2.10 0.26
C GLN A 58 -13.26 -3.33 1.14
N ASP A 59 -13.29 -4.48 0.50
CA ASP A 59 -13.41 -5.78 1.14
C ASP A 59 -12.09 -6.15 1.83
N ARG A 60 -12.20 -7.01 2.84
CA ARG A 60 -11.04 -7.60 3.51
C ARG A 60 -10.40 -8.68 2.63
N ILE A 61 -9.15 -8.99 2.90
CA ILE A 61 -8.41 -10.08 2.24
C ILE A 61 -8.47 -11.36 3.08
N GLY A 62 -8.28 -12.52 2.44
CA GLY A 62 -8.39 -13.82 3.11
C GLY A 62 -9.79 -14.43 3.04
N GLY A 63 -10.09 -15.33 3.98
CA GLY A 63 -11.37 -16.06 4.08
C GLY A 63 -11.50 -17.30 3.18
N HIS A 64 -10.46 -17.66 2.41
CA HIS A 64 -10.44 -18.89 1.62
C HIS A 64 -9.67 -20.00 2.37
N PRO A 65 -10.17 -21.24 2.40
CA PRO A 65 -9.53 -22.35 3.14
C PRO A 65 -8.10 -22.65 2.69
N ASP A 66 -7.82 -22.52 1.39
CA ASP A 66 -6.52 -22.86 0.80
C ASP A 66 -5.56 -21.65 0.71
N GLN A 67 -5.89 -20.54 1.38
CA GLN A 67 -5.09 -19.32 1.35
C GLN A 67 -4.87 -18.80 2.77
N HIS A 68 -3.65 -18.32 3.01
CA HIS A 68 -3.32 -17.59 4.23
C HIS A 68 -2.91 -16.17 3.90
N VAL A 69 -2.85 -15.35 4.94
CA VAL A 69 -2.39 -13.97 4.86
C VAL A 69 -1.12 -13.84 5.67
N GLU A 70 -0.04 -13.42 5.03
CA GLU A 70 1.19 -13.00 5.71
C GLU A 70 1.02 -11.55 6.18
N VAL A 71 1.34 -11.28 7.46
CA VAL A 71 1.31 -9.95 8.04
C VAL A 71 2.65 -9.66 8.71
N ASP A 72 3.20 -8.49 8.42
CA ASP A 72 4.45 -8.01 8.99
C ASP A 72 4.51 -6.47 8.87
N GLU A 73 5.55 -5.87 9.42
CA GLU A 73 5.82 -4.45 9.37
C GLU A 73 7.23 -4.12 8.88
N THR A 74 7.38 -2.93 8.31
CA THR A 74 8.69 -2.43 7.90
C THR A 74 8.82 -0.94 8.06
N TRP A 75 10.07 -0.49 8.13
CA TRP A 75 10.41 0.93 8.17
C TRP A 75 10.62 1.46 6.74
N VAL A 76 9.86 2.50 6.38
CA VAL A 76 9.92 3.14 5.05
C VAL A 76 10.30 4.62 5.20
N GLY A 77 11.12 5.12 4.27
CA GLY A 77 11.54 6.52 4.22
C GLY A 77 12.85 6.78 4.99
N GLY A 78 13.00 8.00 5.50
CA GLY A 78 14.18 8.42 6.26
C GLY A 78 15.37 8.88 5.40
N ARG A 79 15.15 9.66 4.32
CA ARG A 79 16.28 10.40 3.72
C ARG A 79 16.72 11.50 4.71
N THR A 80 17.69 11.16 5.54
CA THR A 80 18.38 12.10 6.42
C THR A 80 19.41 12.88 5.60
N ARG A 81 19.22 14.19 5.42
CA ARG A 81 20.30 15.09 4.98
C ARG A 81 20.89 15.72 6.24
N GLY A 82 22.12 15.34 6.60
CA GLY A 82 22.92 16.07 7.60
C GLY A 82 22.93 15.54 9.04
N GLU A 83 22.26 14.43 9.39
CA GLU A 83 22.15 13.97 10.79
C GLU A 83 22.76 12.59 11.10
N GLY A 84 23.75 12.13 10.31
CA GLY A 84 24.50 10.89 10.60
C GLY A 84 23.73 9.58 10.35
N ARG A 85 24.23 8.46 10.91
CA ARG A 85 23.63 7.11 10.79
C ARG A 85 22.63 6.86 11.94
N GLY A 86 21.36 6.63 11.62
CA GLY A 86 20.31 6.27 12.60
C GLY A 86 18.91 6.15 11.99
N VAL A 87 17.92 5.68 12.77
CA VAL A 87 16.50 5.58 12.38
C VAL A 87 15.81 6.93 12.56
N HIS A 88 16.27 7.94 11.83
CA HIS A 88 15.68 9.28 11.89
C HIS A 88 14.65 9.40 10.74
N HIS A 89 13.42 9.78 11.08
CA HIS A 89 12.30 10.02 10.15
C HIS A 89 11.81 8.82 9.31
N LYS A 90 12.10 7.59 9.71
CA LYS A 90 11.43 6.42 9.12
C LYS A 90 10.03 6.27 9.70
N VAL A 91 9.10 5.82 8.87
CA VAL A 91 7.71 5.59 9.26
C VAL A 91 7.45 4.09 9.25
N LEU A 92 6.77 3.62 10.29
CA LEU A 92 6.35 2.22 10.38
C LEU A 92 5.18 1.96 9.44
N VAL A 93 5.32 0.96 8.59
CA VAL A 93 4.30 0.53 7.62
C VAL A 93 3.97 -0.93 7.87
N ALA A 94 2.71 -1.21 8.18
CA ALA A 94 2.19 -2.57 8.26
C ALA A 94 1.70 -3.03 6.89
N ALA A 95 1.91 -4.30 6.57
CA ALA A 95 1.42 -4.95 5.37
C ALA A 95 0.68 -6.23 5.72
N ALA A 96 -0.39 -6.49 4.95
CA ALA A 96 -1.05 -7.79 4.92
C ALA A 96 -1.15 -8.22 3.44
N VAL A 97 -0.76 -9.45 3.13
CA VAL A 97 -0.76 -9.96 1.76
C VAL A 97 -1.32 -11.38 1.69
N GLU A 98 -2.22 -11.61 0.75
CA GLU A 98 -2.69 -12.96 0.45
C GLU A 98 -1.56 -13.77 -0.19
N VAL A 99 -1.37 -15.00 0.28
CA VAL A 99 -0.47 -15.96 -0.35
C VAL A 99 -1.30 -16.91 -1.20
N ARG A 100 -0.98 -16.98 -2.49
CA ARG A 100 -1.66 -17.83 -3.47
C ARG A 100 -0.67 -18.77 -4.13
N HIS A 101 -1.14 -19.90 -4.60
CA HIS A 101 -0.33 -20.89 -5.33
C HIS A 101 -0.65 -20.87 -6.81
N ARG A 102 0.38 -20.96 -7.64
CA ARG A 102 0.26 -21.16 -9.09
C ARG A 102 -0.25 -22.58 -9.36
N GLU A 103 -0.91 -22.74 -10.50
CA GLU A 103 -1.24 -24.06 -11.01
C GLU A 103 0.06 -24.87 -11.27
N PRO A 104 0.13 -26.13 -10.81
CA PRO A 104 1.26 -27.02 -11.07
C PRO A 104 1.49 -27.25 -12.57
N GLY A 105 2.75 -27.43 -12.98
CA GLY A 105 3.14 -27.74 -14.34
C GLY A 105 3.45 -26.53 -15.22
N THR A 106 3.52 -25.32 -14.65
CA THR A 106 3.90 -24.10 -15.38
C THR A 106 5.36 -23.77 -15.14
N ALA A 107 6.13 -23.26 -16.10
CA ALA A 107 7.55 -22.93 -15.88
C ALA A 107 7.82 -21.93 -14.72
N GLN A 108 6.77 -21.28 -14.19
CA GLN A 108 6.83 -20.34 -13.09
C GLN A 108 6.52 -20.96 -11.70
N ASP A 109 6.07 -22.21 -11.63
CA ASP A 109 5.74 -22.89 -10.38
C ASP A 109 6.98 -23.23 -9.54
N ASN A 110 8.11 -23.52 -10.17
CA ASN A 110 9.40 -23.75 -9.50
C ASN A 110 9.91 -22.55 -8.70
N ARG A 111 9.35 -21.35 -8.93
CA ARG A 111 9.77 -20.13 -8.24
C ARG A 111 8.99 -19.94 -6.95
N ARG A 112 9.71 -19.91 -5.81
CA ARG A 112 9.15 -19.72 -4.46
C ARG A 112 8.09 -20.77 -4.09
N ASP A 113 8.32 -22.01 -4.51
CA ASP A 113 7.42 -23.14 -4.21
C ASP A 113 5.98 -22.89 -4.66
N GLY A 114 5.82 -22.41 -5.91
CA GLY A 114 4.53 -22.08 -6.50
C GLY A 114 3.88 -20.81 -5.95
N ARG A 115 4.38 -20.23 -4.84
CA ARG A 115 3.75 -19.10 -4.17
C ARG A 115 3.88 -17.80 -4.93
N TYR A 116 2.83 -16.99 -4.87
CA TYR A 116 2.82 -15.62 -5.35
C TYR A 116 1.87 -14.76 -4.51
N ALA A 117 2.14 -13.45 -4.50
CA ALA A 117 1.28 -12.50 -3.81
C ALA A 117 -0.10 -12.43 -4.47
N GLY A 118 -1.17 -12.43 -3.71
CA GLY A 118 -2.52 -12.08 -4.17
C GLY A 118 -2.73 -10.57 -4.07
N ARG A 119 -3.78 -10.20 -3.32
CA ARG A 119 -4.05 -8.81 -2.93
C ARG A 119 -3.24 -8.42 -1.71
N VAL A 120 -2.87 -7.14 -1.65
CA VAL A 120 -2.15 -6.52 -0.54
C VAL A 120 -2.98 -5.41 0.11
N ARG A 121 -2.72 -5.16 1.40
CA ARG A 121 -3.16 -4.00 2.17
C ARG A 121 -1.93 -3.38 2.83
N LEU A 122 -1.80 -2.05 2.77
CA LEU A 122 -0.68 -1.30 3.33
C LEU A 122 -1.21 -0.10 4.11
N ALA A 123 -0.69 0.12 5.32
CA ALA A 123 -1.04 1.29 6.11
C ALA A 123 0.12 1.74 7.01
N ILE A 124 0.20 3.05 7.26
CA ILE A 124 1.05 3.59 8.32
C ILE A 124 0.48 3.14 9.67
N ALA A 125 1.32 2.46 10.44
CA ALA A 125 1.08 2.10 11.83
C ALA A 125 1.67 3.17 12.75
N ALA A 126 1.03 3.42 13.89
CA ALA A 126 1.52 4.38 14.87
C ALA A 126 2.79 3.88 15.57
N ASP A 127 2.77 2.61 15.94
CA ASP A 127 3.85 1.89 16.63
C ASP A 127 3.68 0.37 16.41
N ARG A 128 4.54 -0.44 17.06
CA ARG A 128 4.49 -1.91 17.02
C ARG A 128 3.60 -2.50 18.15
N SER A 129 2.67 -1.73 18.71
CA SER A 129 1.78 -2.22 19.77
C SER A 129 0.73 -3.19 19.22
N ALA A 130 0.18 -4.03 20.10
CA ALA A 130 -0.91 -4.93 19.76
C ALA A 130 -2.19 -4.19 19.34
N GLU A 131 -2.41 -2.99 19.87
CA GLU A 131 -3.56 -2.16 19.47
C GLU A 131 -3.40 -1.68 18.03
N ALA A 132 -2.23 -1.11 17.68
CA ALA A 132 -1.99 -0.58 16.35
C ALA A 132 -1.95 -1.68 15.27
N LEU A 133 -1.19 -2.75 15.52
CA LEU A 133 -1.03 -3.86 14.57
C LEU A 133 -2.28 -4.75 14.50
N GLY A 134 -2.88 -5.08 15.65
CA GLY A 134 -4.14 -5.82 15.70
C GLY A 134 -5.30 -5.05 15.06
N GLY A 135 -5.37 -3.74 15.29
CA GLY A 135 -6.35 -2.86 14.62
C GLY A 135 -6.18 -2.85 13.10
N PHE A 136 -4.93 -2.84 12.60
CA PHE A 136 -4.66 -2.99 11.18
C PHE A 136 -5.16 -4.34 10.64
N VAL A 137 -4.83 -5.46 11.29
CA VAL A 137 -5.29 -6.79 10.86
C VAL A 137 -6.82 -6.87 10.82
N LYS A 138 -7.51 -6.39 11.86
CA LYS A 138 -8.99 -6.31 11.92
C LYS A 138 -9.61 -5.51 10.79
N SER A 139 -8.93 -4.46 10.36
CA SER A 139 -9.40 -3.61 9.25
C SER A 139 -9.13 -4.23 7.87
N ALA A 140 -8.11 -5.08 7.75
CA ALA A 140 -7.57 -5.53 6.47
C ALA A 140 -7.92 -7.00 6.14
N VAL A 141 -8.05 -7.86 7.14
CA VAL A 141 -8.09 -9.32 7.00
C VAL A 141 -9.41 -9.88 7.52
N GLU A 142 -10.01 -10.78 6.75
CA GLU A 142 -11.29 -11.40 7.08
C GLU A 142 -11.19 -12.28 8.33
N LEU A 143 -12.22 -12.27 9.16
CA LEU A 143 -12.22 -13.03 10.42
C LEU A 143 -12.13 -14.54 10.13
N GLY A 144 -11.43 -15.29 10.98
CA GLY A 144 -11.20 -16.73 10.80
C GLY A 144 -10.17 -17.09 9.73
N THR A 145 -9.55 -16.11 9.06
CA THR A 145 -8.43 -16.36 8.14
C THR A 145 -7.20 -16.88 8.89
N LEU A 146 -6.46 -17.79 8.26
CA LEU A 146 -5.11 -18.17 8.69
C LEU A 146 -4.15 -16.99 8.48
N VAL A 147 -3.68 -16.42 9.58
CA VAL A 147 -2.74 -15.30 9.60
C VAL A 147 -1.38 -15.79 10.06
N ILE A 148 -0.36 -15.58 9.24
CA ILE A 148 1.03 -15.91 9.56
C ILE A 148 1.78 -14.60 9.85
N THR A 149 2.42 -14.51 11.02
CA THR A 149 3.23 -13.37 11.42
C THR A 149 4.59 -13.82 11.95
N ASP A 150 5.48 -12.87 12.19
CA ASP A 150 6.62 -13.12 13.06
C ASP A 150 6.14 -13.31 14.52
N ASP A 151 7.03 -13.81 15.38
CA ASP A 151 6.78 -13.99 16.81
C ASP A 151 6.87 -12.67 17.60
N TRP A 152 6.52 -11.56 16.97
CA TRP A 152 6.43 -10.28 17.66
C TRP A 152 5.23 -10.25 18.59
N SER A 153 5.46 -9.83 19.84
CA SER A 153 4.42 -9.75 20.88
C SER A 153 3.19 -8.91 20.50
N GLY A 154 3.34 -7.95 19.57
CA GLY A 154 2.24 -7.16 19.02
C GLY A 154 1.16 -8.00 18.30
N TYR A 155 1.48 -9.19 17.82
CA TYR A 155 0.52 -10.08 17.17
C TYR A 155 -0.10 -11.13 18.13
N GLY A 156 0.36 -11.20 19.38
CA GLY A 156 -0.08 -12.24 20.33
C GLY A 156 -1.57 -12.23 20.68
N GLY A 157 -2.28 -11.14 20.38
CA GLY A 157 -3.73 -11.01 20.59
C GLY A 157 -4.60 -11.64 19.50
N LEU A 158 -4.05 -11.95 18.31
CA LEU A 158 -4.85 -12.29 17.13
C LEU A 158 -5.69 -13.55 17.29
N ARG A 159 -5.18 -14.58 17.99
CA ARG A 159 -5.98 -15.79 18.30
C ARG A 159 -7.23 -15.47 19.12
N LYS A 160 -7.11 -14.58 20.11
CA LYS A 160 -8.25 -14.16 20.96
C LYS A 160 -9.24 -13.31 20.17
N ASP A 161 -8.76 -12.60 19.15
CA ASP A 161 -9.58 -11.79 18.25
C ASP A 161 -10.32 -12.62 17.18
N GLY A 162 -10.14 -13.96 17.16
CA GLY A 162 -10.86 -14.87 16.27
C GLY A 162 -10.16 -15.18 14.95
N TYR A 163 -8.84 -14.95 14.86
CA TYR A 163 -8.02 -15.40 13.74
C TYR A 163 -7.36 -16.75 14.03
N ASP A 164 -7.17 -17.57 12.99
CA ASP A 164 -6.27 -18.72 13.07
C ASP A 164 -4.84 -18.20 12.94
N HIS A 165 -4.22 -17.83 14.05
CA HIS A 165 -2.92 -17.14 14.04
C HIS A 165 -1.76 -18.11 14.28
N HIS A 166 -0.80 -18.09 13.37
CA HIS A 166 0.44 -18.85 13.46
C HIS A 166 1.63 -17.88 13.52
N ALA A 167 2.26 -17.80 14.69
CA ALA A 167 3.47 -17.02 14.90
C ALA A 167 4.70 -17.87 14.58
N ILE A 168 5.61 -17.34 13.78
CA ILE A 168 6.86 -18.01 13.44
C ILE A 168 8.00 -17.40 14.28
N ALA A 169 8.55 -18.23 15.17
CA ALA A 169 9.63 -17.86 16.08
C ALA A 169 10.86 -17.40 15.30
N GLN A 170 11.22 -16.12 15.44
CA GLN A 170 12.51 -15.62 15.01
C GLN A 170 13.56 -16.12 16.00
N CYS A 171 14.18 -17.27 15.71
CA CYS A 171 15.20 -17.86 16.56
C CYS A 171 16.55 -17.11 16.44
N GLY A 172 16.54 -15.78 16.60
CA GLY A 172 17.72 -14.92 16.62
C GLY A 172 18.47 -14.75 15.29
N ASP A 173 18.03 -15.41 14.23
CA ASP A 173 18.73 -15.45 12.95
C ASP A 173 18.02 -14.55 11.91
N PRO A 174 18.66 -13.49 11.42
CA PRO A 174 18.09 -12.57 10.43
C PRO A 174 17.90 -13.16 9.02
N GLU A 175 18.36 -14.39 8.73
CA GLU A 175 18.05 -15.11 7.48
C GLU A 175 16.71 -15.87 7.52
N VAL A 176 16.21 -16.19 8.72
CA VAL A 176 14.94 -16.90 8.94
C VAL A 176 13.70 -16.15 8.42
N PRO A 177 13.55 -14.82 8.56
CA PRO A 177 12.33 -14.12 8.17
C PRO A 177 11.98 -14.29 6.67
N GLU A 178 12.97 -14.28 5.78
CA GLU A 178 12.77 -14.40 4.33
C GLU A 178 12.31 -15.81 3.91
N GLU A 179 12.62 -16.83 4.71
CA GLU A 179 12.21 -18.22 4.46
C GLU A 179 10.74 -18.46 4.83
N PHE A 180 10.26 -17.76 5.87
CA PHE A 180 8.95 -18.01 6.49
C PHE A 180 7.86 -16.99 6.14
N LEU A 181 8.21 -15.76 5.78
CA LEU A 181 7.27 -14.73 5.29
C LEU A 181 7.70 -14.17 3.90
N PRO A 182 7.96 -15.03 2.90
CA PRO A 182 8.61 -14.61 1.67
C PRO A 182 7.77 -13.63 0.84
N ILE A 183 6.45 -13.66 0.95
CA ILE A 183 5.56 -12.88 0.09
C ILE A 183 5.41 -11.44 0.59
N VAL A 184 5.27 -11.23 1.90
CA VAL A 184 5.20 -9.89 2.50
C VAL A 184 6.54 -9.17 2.40
N HIS A 185 7.67 -9.88 2.56
CA HIS A 185 9.00 -9.30 2.35
C HIS A 185 9.27 -8.94 0.90
N LEU A 186 8.77 -9.75 -0.05
CA LEU A 186 8.79 -9.39 -1.47
C LEU A 186 7.98 -8.11 -1.74
N VAL A 187 6.81 -7.97 -1.13
CA VAL A 187 6.00 -6.74 -1.22
C VAL A 187 6.78 -5.53 -0.68
N PHE A 188 7.43 -5.65 0.48
CA PHE A 188 8.24 -4.57 1.05
C PHE A 188 9.42 -4.18 0.17
N SER A 189 10.14 -5.17 -0.37
CA SER A 189 11.27 -4.94 -1.28
C SER A 189 10.82 -4.23 -2.56
N ASN A 190 9.67 -4.60 -3.11
CA ASN A 190 9.07 -3.94 -4.27
C ASN A 190 8.62 -2.51 -3.94
N LEU A 191 7.98 -2.29 -2.79
CA LEU A 191 7.54 -0.97 -2.33
C LEU A 191 8.72 -0.01 -2.16
N LYS A 192 9.78 -0.44 -1.47
CA LYS A 192 10.99 0.37 -1.24
C LYS A 192 11.69 0.69 -2.56
N SER A 193 11.82 -0.30 -3.45
CA SER A 193 12.39 -0.10 -4.79
C SER A 193 11.58 0.91 -5.61
N TRP A 194 10.25 0.80 -5.57
CA TRP A 194 9.35 1.70 -6.27
C TRP A 194 9.45 3.15 -5.77
N ILE A 195 9.41 3.36 -4.46
CA ILE A 195 9.55 4.68 -3.83
C ILE A 195 10.90 5.31 -4.18
N ASN A 196 11.99 4.55 -4.08
CA ASN A 196 13.33 5.07 -4.31
C ASN A 196 13.63 5.32 -5.80
N GLY A 197 13.12 4.45 -6.67
CA GLY A 197 13.35 4.51 -8.11
C GLY A 197 12.55 5.63 -8.79
N ILE A 198 11.26 5.77 -8.49
CA ILE A 198 10.36 6.68 -9.21
C ILE A 198 10.20 8.02 -8.49
N HIS A 199 10.13 7.99 -7.16
CA HIS A 199 9.81 9.18 -6.37
C HIS A 199 11.03 9.78 -5.67
N HIS A 200 12.13 9.03 -5.60
CA HIS A 200 13.36 9.43 -4.91
C HIS A 200 13.10 9.84 -3.44
N GLY A 201 12.18 9.12 -2.79
CA GLY A 201 11.77 9.38 -1.41
C GLY A 201 10.47 10.17 -1.28
N VAL A 202 9.81 9.97 -0.15
CA VAL A 202 8.50 10.57 0.18
C VAL A 202 8.53 11.01 1.63
N SER A 203 8.01 12.20 1.92
CA SER A 203 7.88 12.70 3.29
C SER A 203 6.81 11.91 4.07
N ALA A 204 7.02 11.71 5.37
CA ALA A 204 6.10 10.99 6.25
C ALA A 204 4.62 11.42 6.08
N LYS A 205 4.37 12.74 5.99
CA LYS A 205 3.02 13.31 5.81
C LYS A 205 2.25 12.78 4.59
N HIS A 206 2.98 12.41 3.55
CA HIS A 206 2.40 12.01 2.26
C HIS A 206 2.48 10.52 2.02
N LEU A 207 3.23 9.78 2.84
CA LEU A 207 3.56 8.38 2.60
C LEU A 207 2.33 7.50 2.40
N GLN A 208 1.26 7.71 3.17
CA GLN A 208 0.03 6.93 3.02
C GLN A 208 -0.59 7.07 1.62
N ALA A 209 -0.51 8.24 0.97
CA ALA A 209 -1.00 8.41 -0.39
C ALA A 209 -0.25 7.51 -1.39
N TYR A 210 1.05 7.33 -1.18
CA TYR A 210 1.90 6.50 -2.02
C TYR A 210 1.70 5.01 -1.72
N LEU A 211 1.45 4.65 -0.46
CA LEU A 211 1.00 3.29 -0.11
C LEU A 211 -0.31 2.95 -0.82
N ASN A 212 -1.27 3.87 -0.83
CA ASN A 212 -2.55 3.70 -1.53
C ASN A 212 -2.36 3.50 -3.04
N GLU A 213 -1.48 4.30 -3.66
CA GLU A 213 -1.13 4.13 -5.07
C GLU A 213 -0.50 2.76 -5.35
N PHE A 214 0.49 2.38 -4.54
CA PHE A 214 1.15 1.09 -4.68
C PHE A 214 0.15 -0.06 -4.53
N THR A 215 -0.67 -0.05 -3.48
CA THR A 215 -1.71 -1.06 -3.23
C THR A 215 -2.71 -1.14 -4.39
N PHE A 216 -3.21 -0.01 -4.89
CA PHE A 216 -4.17 0.03 -5.99
C PHE A 216 -3.63 -0.63 -7.25
N ARG A 217 -2.37 -0.34 -7.58
CA ARG A 217 -1.68 -0.83 -8.78
C ARG A 217 -1.30 -2.30 -8.62
N PHE A 218 -0.74 -2.66 -7.48
CA PHE A 218 -0.37 -4.03 -7.15
C PHE A 218 -1.58 -4.96 -7.24
N ASN A 219 -2.72 -4.56 -6.69
CA ASN A 219 -3.93 -5.38 -6.68
C ASN A 219 -4.59 -5.53 -8.07
N ARG A 220 -4.19 -4.72 -9.05
CA ARG A 220 -4.74 -4.72 -10.42
C ARG A 220 -3.73 -5.15 -11.48
N ARG A 221 -2.53 -5.57 -11.08
CA ARG A 221 -1.43 -5.90 -12.01
C ARG A 221 -1.73 -7.04 -12.99
N PHE A 222 -2.68 -7.92 -12.65
CA PHE A 222 -3.13 -8.99 -13.54
C PHE A 222 -4.20 -8.52 -14.55
N TYR A 223 -4.84 -7.36 -14.31
CA TYR A 223 -5.91 -6.81 -15.16
C TYR A 223 -5.71 -5.29 -15.36
N PRO A 224 -4.59 -4.86 -15.98
CA PRO A 224 -4.19 -3.45 -16.04
C PRO A 224 -5.22 -2.56 -16.76
N PHE A 225 -5.93 -3.09 -17.74
CA PHE A 225 -6.95 -2.35 -18.50
C PHE A 225 -8.13 -1.87 -17.64
N ASN A 226 -8.36 -2.47 -16.48
CA ASN A 226 -9.45 -2.09 -15.57
C ASN A 226 -9.06 -0.96 -14.61
N ALA A 227 -7.77 -0.62 -14.51
CA ALA A 227 -7.28 0.37 -13.56
C ALA A 227 -7.86 1.77 -13.81
N PHE A 228 -7.89 2.22 -15.06
CA PHE A 228 -8.45 3.52 -15.42
C PHE A 228 -9.94 3.62 -15.11
N ARG A 229 -10.73 2.64 -15.56
CA ARG A 229 -12.18 2.58 -15.29
C ARG A 229 -12.48 2.52 -13.79
N SER A 230 -11.74 1.68 -13.06
CA SER A 230 -11.87 1.58 -11.59
C SER A 230 -11.60 2.93 -10.91
N LEU A 231 -10.53 3.62 -11.31
CA LEU A 231 -10.15 4.90 -10.73
C LEU A 231 -11.23 5.96 -10.96
N LEU A 232 -11.79 6.04 -12.17
CA LEU A 232 -12.89 6.96 -12.45
C LEU A 232 -14.16 6.63 -11.66
N GLY A 233 -14.49 5.34 -11.52
CA GLY A 233 -15.63 4.90 -10.72
C GLY A 233 -15.49 5.31 -9.26
N ILE A 234 -14.34 5.05 -8.64
CA ILE A 234 -14.09 5.41 -7.24
C ILE A 234 -14.00 6.92 -7.06
N ALA A 235 -13.43 7.64 -8.03
CA ALA A 235 -13.30 9.10 -7.98
C ALA A 235 -14.64 9.85 -7.95
N GLY A 236 -15.75 9.21 -8.34
CA GLY A 236 -17.10 9.77 -8.20
C GLY A 236 -17.54 9.93 -6.75
N ASP A 237 -17.13 9.00 -5.89
CA ASP A 237 -17.57 8.93 -4.49
C ASP A 237 -16.47 9.33 -3.48
N ALA A 238 -15.24 9.55 -3.97
CA ALA A 238 -14.09 9.84 -3.12
C ALA A 238 -14.03 11.33 -2.72
N THR A 239 -13.83 11.58 -1.42
CA THR A 239 -13.43 12.90 -0.94
C THR A 239 -11.96 13.15 -1.27
N ALA A 240 -11.65 14.31 -1.84
CA ALA A 240 -10.32 14.64 -2.31
C ALA A 240 -9.74 15.83 -1.53
N PRO A 241 -8.43 15.81 -1.22
CA PRO A 241 -7.80 16.90 -0.49
C PRO A 241 -7.86 18.23 -1.24
N THR A 242 -8.00 19.33 -0.51
CA THR A 242 -7.68 20.66 -1.01
C THR A 242 -6.16 20.88 -1.05
N LYS A 243 -5.74 21.92 -1.77
CA LYS A 243 -4.32 22.31 -1.80
C LYS A 243 -3.85 22.66 -0.38
N THR A 244 -4.62 23.47 0.35
CA THR A 244 -4.27 23.92 1.70
C THR A 244 -4.03 22.73 2.63
N GLU A 245 -4.97 21.78 2.69
CA GLU A 245 -4.87 20.62 3.59
C GLU A 245 -3.66 19.71 3.26
N LEU A 246 -3.29 19.57 1.98
CA LEU A 246 -2.10 18.81 1.58
C LEU A 246 -0.79 19.45 2.04
N TYR A 247 -0.70 20.77 1.94
CA TYR A 247 0.53 21.47 2.27
C TYR A 247 0.64 21.71 3.79
N SER A 248 -0.48 21.97 4.48
CA SER A 248 -0.54 22.04 5.96
C SER A 248 -0.27 20.69 6.62
N GLY A 249 -0.65 19.58 5.96
CA GLY A 249 -0.57 18.24 6.52
C GLY A 249 -1.78 17.83 7.36
N GLU A 250 -2.82 18.66 7.39
CA GLU A 250 -4.09 18.37 8.07
C GLU A 250 -4.88 17.27 7.37
N TRP A 251 -4.64 17.07 6.07
CA TRP A 251 -5.32 16.03 5.30
C TRP A 251 -4.98 14.64 5.84
N ARG A 252 -6.02 13.91 6.26
CA ARG A 252 -5.91 12.49 6.61
C ARG A 252 -6.18 11.65 5.37
N HIS A 253 -5.12 11.03 4.84
CA HIS A 253 -5.26 10.11 3.72
C HIS A 253 -6.16 8.92 4.10
N PRO A 254 -7.07 8.51 3.18
CA PRO A 254 -7.88 7.31 3.42
C PRO A 254 -6.93 6.13 3.63
N LYS A 255 -7.21 5.32 4.66
CA LYS A 255 -6.47 4.11 4.98
C LYS A 255 -7.25 2.90 4.49
N CYS A 256 -6.59 1.75 4.48
CA CYS A 256 -7.26 0.46 4.36
C CYS A 256 -8.10 0.15 5.61
N SER A 257 -9.13 0.94 5.89
CA SER A 257 -10.06 0.67 6.99
C SER A 257 -11.42 1.23 6.62
N GLY A 258 -12.30 0.34 6.18
CA GLY A 258 -13.74 0.55 6.30
C GLY A 258 -14.14 0.36 7.76
N TYR A 259 -15.00 1.26 8.22
CA TYR A 259 -15.65 1.32 9.55
C TYR A 259 -14.80 1.80 10.74
N GLY A 260 -15.25 2.94 11.29
CA GLY A 260 -14.71 3.60 12.47
C GLY A 260 -15.04 5.11 12.52
N ARG A 261 -16.33 5.44 12.43
CA ARG A 261 -16.88 6.56 13.22
C ARG A 261 -17.53 5.95 14.45
#